data_AF-A0A961KJY8-F1
#
_entry.id   AF-A0A961KJY8-F1
#
_cell.length_a   1.000
_cell.length_b   1.000
_cell.length_c   1.000
_cell.angle_alpha   90.00
_cell.angle_beta   90.00
_cell.angle_gamma   90.00
#
_symmetry.space_group_name_H-M   'P 1'
#
loop_
_entity.id
_entity.type
_entity.pdbx_description
1 polymer ?
#
loop_
_entity_poly.entity_id
_entity_poly.type
_entity_poly.pdbx_seq_one_letter_code
_entity_poly.pdbx_strand_id
1 'polypeptide(L)'
;MTGRSLPASLRDRGTERSGRPGSGGTMPIAGAKIDRQAKLMADFINKGITAWNKRRERDGKPALKLWVIISKNPIDRARHATDQAKLIVGHKSWTCNSSHMTNSARHVYVTFNGKSNIVWNIDRLKSRIGSNEFAFLISLYAMGMNRAGLYNFKGSRGFLPNSKDPYHVELPQSRMEKADPQITRCFAEYARLTRIDGKTRNTEFEKIRAFRKFIVDFEARLKTSMP
;
A
#
# COMPACT_ATOMS: atom_id res chain seq x y z
N MET A 1 11.99 -2.37 -32.81
CA MET A 1 11.73 -3.05 -31.51
C MET A 1 10.56 -4.00 -31.71
N THR A 2 10.85 -5.27 -32.00
CA THR A 2 9.85 -6.32 -32.20
C THR A 2 9.49 -6.92 -30.83
N GLY A 3 8.22 -6.84 -30.44
CA GLY A 3 7.74 -7.42 -29.18
C GLY A 3 7.86 -8.93 -29.21
N ARG A 4 8.82 -9.50 -28.49
CA ARG A 4 8.94 -10.96 -28.33
C ARG A 4 7.78 -11.46 -27.48
N SER A 5 6.89 -12.24 -28.09
CA SER A 5 5.81 -12.93 -27.38
C SER A 5 6.38 -14.07 -26.53
N LEU A 6 5.77 -14.36 -25.38
CA LEU A 6 6.17 -15.46 -24.51
C LEU A 6 6.12 -16.82 -25.26
N PRO A 7 7.11 -17.72 -25.01
CA PRO A 7 7.05 -19.13 -25.43
C PRO A 7 5.77 -19.80 -24.90
N ALA A 8 5.15 -20.67 -25.70
CA ALA A 8 3.89 -21.33 -25.36
C ALA A 8 3.97 -22.17 -24.05
N SER A 9 5.16 -22.63 -23.66
CA SER A 9 5.43 -23.33 -22.40
C SER A 9 5.37 -22.44 -21.15
N LEU A 10 5.46 -21.13 -21.31
CA LEU A 10 5.36 -20.11 -20.25
C LEU A 10 4.02 -19.36 -20.28
N ARG A 11 3.22 -19.57 -21.32
CA ARG A 11 1.80 -19.24 -21.32
C ARG A 11 1.12 -20.30 -20.48
N ASP A 12 0.94 -19.99 -19.20
CA ASP A 12 0.10 -20.80 -18.32
C ASP A 12 -1.19 -21.16 -19.07
N ARG A 13 -1.65 -22.42 -18.98
CA ARG A 13 -2.92 -22.87 -19.58
C ARG A 13 -4.13 -22.26 -18.85
N GLY A 14 -4.08 -20.97 -18.53
CA GLY A 14 -5.24 -20.15 -18.31
C GLY A 14 -5.77 -19.75 -19.67
N THR A 15 -6.53 -20.65 -20.30
CA THR A 15 -7.33 -20.37 -21.47
C THR A 15 -8.08 -19.05 -21.27
N GLU A 16 -7.76 -18.08 -22.13
CA GLU A 16 -8.65 -16.98 -22.47
C GLU A 16 -9.95 -17.58 -23.03
N ARG A 17 -10.89 -17.89 -22.14
CA ARG A 17 -12.31 -17.86 -22.47
C ARG A 17 -12.87 -16.58 -21.89
N SER A 18 -13.33 -15.72 -22.79
CA SER A 18 -14.23 -14.59 -22.59
C SER A 18 -15.60 -15.05 -22.05
N GLY A 19 -15.60 -15.75 -20.92
CA GLY A 19 -16.78 -16.38 -20.35
C GLY A 19 -16.90 -16.12 -18.85
N ARG A 20 -17.74 -15.14 -18.52
CA ARG A 20 -18.32 -14.83 -17.19
C ARG A 20 -17.33 -14.52 -16.05
N PRO A 21 -17.67 -13.55 -15.17
CA PRO A 21 -16.89 -13.29 -13.96
C PRO A 21 -16.99 -14.53 -13.06
N GLY A 22 -15.91 -15.32 -13.05
CA GLY A 22 -15.73 -16.38 -12.07
C GLY A 22 -15.78 -15.77 -10.68
N SER A 23 -16.53 -16.42 -9.81
CA SER A 23 -16.87 -16.07 -8.43
C SER A 23 -15.66 -16.02 -7.49
N GLY A 24 -14.74 -15.08 -7.73
CA GLY A 24 -13.71 -14.64 -6.78
C GLY A 24 -14.33 -13.69 -5.75
N GLY A 25 -14.82 -14.27 -4.65
CA GLY A 25 -15.62 -13.61 -3.63
C GLY A 25 -15.02 -12.32 -3.05
N THR A 26 -15.93 -11.36 -2.77
CA THR A 26 -15.82 -10.27 -1.77
C THR A 26 -14.97 -9.02 -2.04
N MET A 27 -14.59 -8.70 -3.28
CA MET A 27 -13.91 -7.43 -3.60
C MET A 27 -14.67 -6.11 -3.27
N PRO A 28 -16.02 -5.99 -3.46
CA PRO A 28 -16.72 -4.71 -3.24
C PRO A 28 -16.88 -4.35 -1.76
N ILE A 29 -17.07 -5.36 -0.91
CA ILE A 29 -17.41 -5.19 0.52
C ILE A 29 -16.19 -4.66 1.28
N ALA A 30 -15.01 -5.20 1.00
CA ALA A 30 -13.76 -4.74 1.60
C ALA A 30 -13.49 -3.26 1.27
N GLY A 31 -13.68 -2.86 0.01
CA GLY A 31 -13.47 -1.49 -0.45
C GLY A 31 -14.32 -0.45 0.26
N ALA A 32 -15.63 -0.70 0.35
CA ALA A 32 -16.55 0.20 1.05
C ALA A 32 -16.26 0.26 2.56
N LYS A 33 -15.86 -0.87 3.16
CA LYS A 33 -15.51 -0.94 4.58
C LYS A 33 -14.24 -0.14 4.90
N ILE A 34 -13.16 -0.31 4.13
CA ILE A 34 -11.92 0.45 4.35
C ILE A 34 -12.13 1.94 4.10
N ASP A 35 -12.90 2.34 3.09
CA ASP A 35 -13.21 3.75 2.83
C ASP A 35 -13.93 4.38 4.03
N ARG A 36 -14.93 3.69 4.58
CA ARG A 36 -15.66 4.14 5.78
C ARG A 36 -14.74 4.26 6.99
N GLN A 37 -13.90 3.26 7.26
CA GLN A 37 -13.02 3.28 8.43
C GLN A 37 -11.92 4.34 8.31
N ALA A 38 -11.30 4.47 7.13
CA ALA A 38 -10.33 5.53 6.86
C ALA A 38 -10.95 6.92 7.03
N LYS A 39 -12.22 7.10 6.63
CA LYS A 39 -12.98 8.33 6.88
C LYS A 39 -13.24 8.57 8.36
N LEU A 40 -13.69 7.56 9.10
CA LEU A 40 -13.89 7.67 10.55
C LEU A 40 -12.61 8.11 11.27
N MET A 41 -11.47 7.52 10.88
CA MET A 41 -10.16 7.89 11.39
C MET A 41 -9.80 9.35 11.05
N ALA A 42 -9.86 9.73 9.78
CA ALA A 42 -9.50 11.07 9.33
C ALA A 42 -10.38 12.15 9.99
N ASP A 43 -11.68 11.92 10.08
CA ASP A 43 -12.63 12.82 10.74
C ASP A 43 -12.32 12.96 12.23
N PHE A 44 -12.00 11.86 12.93
CA PHE A 44 -11.60 11.90 14.33
C PHE A 44 -10.34 12.74 14.53
N ILE A 45 -9.30 12.51 13.73
CA ILE A 45 -8.04 13.24 13.84
C ILE A 45 -8.25 14.73 13.54
N ASN A 46 -9.00 15.07 12.49
CA ASN A 46 -9.29 16.46 12.12
C ASN A 46 -10.11 17.21 13.19
N LYS A 47 -11.05 16.52 13.87
CA LYS A 47 -11.73 17.07 15.05
C LYS A 47 -10.75 17.35 16.19
N GLY A 48 -9.82 16.42 16.46
CA GLY A 48 -8.77 16.60 17.45
C GLY A 48 -7.83 17.77 17.15
N ILE A 49 -7.39 17.91 15.90
CA ILE A 49 -6.57 19.04 15.42
C ILE A 49 -7.34 20.35 15.59
N THR A 50 -8.61 20.40 15.18
CA THR A 50 -9.46 21.59 15.33
C THR A 50 -9.60 22.02 16.79
N ALA A 51 -9.90 21.07 17.68
CA ALA A 51 -10.04 21.35 19.12
C ALA A 51 -8.72 21.83 19.74
N TRP A 52 -7.59 21.29 19.27
CA TRP A 52 -6.28 21.71 19.73
C TRP A 52 -5.88 23.09 19.22
N ASN A 53 -6.15 23.42 17.95
CA ASN A 53 -5.92 24.77 17.43
C ASN A 53 -6.73 25.82 18.20
N LYS A 54 -7.99 25.53 18.55
CA LYS A 54 -8.78 26.41 19.43
C LYS A 54 -8.12 26.61 20.79
N ARG A 55 -7.53 25.56 21.37
CA ARG A 55 -6.76 25.69 22.63
C ARG A 55 -5.53 26.57 22.45
N ARG A 56 -4.74 26.32 21.40
CA ARG A 56 -3.55 27.12 21.08
C ARG A 56 -3.87 28.60 20.95
N GLU A 57 -4.92 28.93 20.21
CA GLU A 57 -5.36 30.32 20.02
C GLU A 57 -5.72 31.00 21.34
N ARG A 58 -6.42 30.30 22.24
CA ARG A 58 -6.70 30.80 23.61
C ARG A 58 -5.42 31.02 24.43
N ASP A 59 -4.41 30.17 24.21
CA ASP A 59 -3.11 30.28 24.87
C ASP A 59 -2.17 31.29 24.17
N GLY A 60 -2.67 32.11 23.24
CA GLY A 60 -1.87 33.09 22.49
C GLY A 60 -0.91 32.49 21.46
N LYS A 61 -1.05 31.20 21.13
CA LYS A 61 -0.20 30.49 20.17
C LYS A 61 -0.89 30.39 18.80
N PRO A 62 -0.16 30.52 17.68
CA PRO A 62 -0.74 30.38 16.36
C PRO A 62 -1.26 28.95 16.12
N ALA A 63 -2.39 28.86 15.42
CA ALA A 63 -2.94 27.60 14.96
C ALA A 63 -1.99 26.91 13.97
N LEU A 64 -1.90 25.58 14.08
CA LEU A 64 -1.18 24.78 13.10
C LEU A 64 -2.10 24.46 11.92
N LYS A 65 -1.63 24.74 10.71
CA LYS A 65 -2.34 24.44 9.46
C LYS A 65 -2.19 22.96 9.07
N LEU A 66 -2.50 22.07 10.01
CA LEU A 66 -2.48 20.62 9.84
C LEU A 66 -3.84 20.10 9.39
N TRP A 67 -3.85 19.08 8.53
CA TRP A 67 -5.05 18.35 8.17
C TRP A 67 -4.71 16.89 7.86
N VAL A 68 -5.68 16.00 7.99
CA VAL A 68 -5.58 14.61 7.58
C VAL A 68 -6.54 14.34 6.43
N ILE A 69 -6.02 13.74 5.35
CA ILE A 69 -6.76 13.40 4.14
C ILE A 69 -6.60 11.93 3.78
N ILE A 70 -7.62 11.35 3.15
CA ILE A 70 -7.49 10.04 2.52
C ILE A 70 -6.95 10.27 1.11
N SER A 71 -5.95 9.49 0.71
CA SER A 71 -5.40 9.56 -0.64
C SER A 71 -6.48 9.32 -1.69
N LYS A 72 -6.49 10.19 -2.70
CA LYS A 72 -7.28 10.00 -3.92
C LYS A 72 -6.47 9.36 -5.04
N ASN A 73 -5.17 9.13 -4.83
CA ASN A 73 -4.32 8.51 -5.84
C ASN A 73 -4.82 7.09 -6.11
N PRO A 74 -5.12 6.71 -7.37
CA PRO A 74 -5.58 5.36 -7.70
C PRO A 74 -4.65 4.27 -7.19
N ILE A 75 -3.34 4.54 -7.13
CA ILE A 75 -2.34 3.61 -6.64
C ILE A 75 -2.54 3.21 -5.18
N ASP A 76 -3.11 4.08 -4.35
CA ASP A 76 -3.33 3.89 -2.91
C ASP A 76 -4.69 3.23 -2.62
N ARG A 77 -5.38 2.72 -3.66
CA ARG A 77 -6.69 2.04 -3.56
C ARG A 77 -6.56 0.55 -3.92
N ALA A 78 -7.52 0.00 -4.65
CA ALA A 78 -7.46 -1.36 -5.17
C ALA A 78 -6.35 -1.47 -6.24
N ARG A 79 -5.65 -2.59 -6.27
CA ARG A 79 -4.55 -2.81 -7.22
C ARG A 79 -4.58 -4.23 -7.78
N HIS A 80 -4.31 -4.39 -9.07
CA HIS A 80 -4.13 -5.70 -9.67
C HIS A 80 -2.71 -6.23 -9.44
N ALA A 81 -2.54 -7.56 -9.55
CA ALA A 81 -1.24 -8.22 -9.44
C ALA A 81 -0.17 -7.65 -10.39
N THR A 82 -0.57 -7.27 -11.61
CA THR A 82 0.33 -6.70 -12.61
C THR A 82 0.81 -5.31 -12.21
N ASP A 83 -0.07 -4.45 -11.69
CA ASP A 83 0.31 -3.13 -11.20
C ASP A 83 1.14 -3.23 -9.91
N GLN A 84 0.86 -4.21 -9.06
CA GLN A 84 1.71 -4.51 -7.91
C GLN A 84 3.15 -4.85 -8.36
N ALA A 85 3.30 -5.70 -9.37
CA ALA A 85 4.62 -6.04 -9.92
C ALA A 85 5.37 -4.80 -10.47
N LYS A 86 4.67 -3.91 -11.19
CA LYS A 86 5.25 -2.64 -11.67
C LYS A 86 5.77 -1.77 -10.53
N LEU A 87 5.07 -1.74 -9.40
CA LEU A 87 5.52 -0.99 -8.22
C LEU A 87 6.69 -1.63 -7.50
N ILE A 88 6.77 -2.94 -7.51
CA ILE A 88 7.95 -3.64 -7.01
C ILE A 88 9.16 -3.30 -7.90
N VAL A 89 9.03 -3.34 -9.23
CA VAL A 89 10.08 -2.89 -10.16
C VAL A 89 10.46 -1.43 -9.92
N GLY A 90 9.47 -0.56 -9.68
CA GLY A 90 9.69 0.87 -9.39
C GLY A 90 10.18 1.18 -7.97
N HIS A 91 10.50 0.17 -7.15
CA HIS A 91 10.89 0.33 -5.74
C HIS A 91 9.86 1.09 -4.88
N LYS A 92 8.59 1.06 -5.28
CA LYS A 92 7.45 1.64 -4.55
C LYS A 92 6.69 0.59 -3.74
N SER A 93 7.05 -0.68 -3.86
CA SER A 93 6.58 -1.75 -2.99
C SER A 93 7.64 -2.83 -2.81
N TRP A 94 7.47 -3.66 -1.78
CA TRP A 94 8.40 -4.72 -1.41
C TRP A 94 7.71 -6.08 -1.24
N THR A 95 6.45 -6.24 -1.65
CA THR A 95 5.73 -7.51 -1.46
C THR A 95 4.68 -7.74 -2.55
N CYS A 96 4.45 -8.99 -2.93
CA CYS A 96 3.29 -9.38 -3.75
C CYS A 96 2.06 -9.76 -2.90
N ASN A 97 2.20 -9.88 -1.58
CA ASN A 97 1.07 -10.05 -0.67
C ASN A 97 0.62 -8.68 -0.13
N SER A 98 0.08 -7.84 -1.01
CA SER A 98 -0.32 -6.46 -0.71
C SER A 98 -1.80 -6.36 -0.33
N SER A 99 -2.12 -5.67 0.76
CA SER A 99 -3.51 -5.38 1.16
C SER A 99 -4.26 -4.47 0.18
N HIS A 100 -3.55 -3.79 -0.73
CA HIS A 100 -4.17 -3.08 -1.84
C HIS A 100 -4.74 -4.06 -2.89
N MET A 101 -4.21 -5.28 -2.99
CA MET A 101 -4.72 -6.30 -3.94
C MET A 101 -6.02 -6.94 -3.49
N THR A 102 -6.35 -6.85 -2.20
CA THR A 102 -7.65 -7.24 -1.63
C THR A 102 -8.57 -6.04 -1.40
N ASN A 103 -8.20 -4.86 -1.94
CA ASN A 103 -8.91 -3.59 -1.74
C ASN A 103 -9.19 -3.27 -0.26
N SER A 104 -8.30 -3.68 0.63
CA SER A 104 -8.47 -3.61 2.09
C SER A 104 -7.51 -2.61 2.76
N ALA A 105 -6.84 -1.77 1.98
CA ALA A 105 -5.92 -0.74 2.46
C ALA A 105 -6.13 0.61 1.79
N ARG A 106 -5.76 1.68 2.51
CA ARG A 106 -5.72 3.07 2.06
C ARG A 106 -4.52 3.77 2.66
N HIS A 107 -4.15 4.89 2.04
CA HIS A 107 -3.19 5.82 2.64
C HIS A 107 -3.93 7.03 3.21
N VAL A 108 -3.62 7.41 4.44
CA VAL A 108 -4.24 8.53 5.16
C VAL A 108 -3.17 9.60 5.47
N TYR A 109 -2.95 10.52 4.56
CA TYR A 109 -1.85 11.49 4.66
C TYR A 109 -2.12 12.62 5.63
N VAL A 110 -1.05 13.12 6.25
CA VAL A 110 -1.03 14.43 6.90
C VAL A 110 -0.65 15.50 5.87
N THR A 111 -1.30 16.66 5.93
CA THR A 111 -0.94 17.85 5.18
C THR A 111 -0.53 18.97 6.14
N PHE A 112 0.35 19.86 5.70
CA PHE A 112 0.84 20.98 6.49
C PHE A 112 0.89 22.26 5.64
N ASN A 113 0.45 23.39 6.19
CA ASN A 113 0.25 24.65 5.46
C ASN A 113 -0.79 24.55 4.35
N GLY A 114 -1.93 23.90 4.64
CA GLY A 114 -3.06 23.77 3.73
C GLY A 114 -3.38 22.32 3.36
N LYS A 115 -4.56 22.10 2.78
CA LYS A 115 -5.11 20.74 2.50
C LYS A 115 -4.43 20.00 1.35
N SER A 116 -3.57 20.67 0.58
CA SER A 116 -2.92 20.07 -0.62
C SER A 116 -1.45 19.73 -0.40
N ASN A 117 -0.84 20.21 0.68
CA ASN A 117 0.59 20.08 0.94
C ASN A 117 0.88 18.82 1.76
N ILE A 118 0.86 17.66 1.09
CA ILE A 118 1.12 16.35 1.70
C ILE A 118 2.53 16.30 2.29
N VAL A 119 2.62 15.82 3.52
CA VAL A 119 3.87 15.56 4.23
C VAL A 119 4.28 14.12 3.97
N TRP A 120 5.10 13.85 2.95
CA TRP A 120 5.47 12.47 2.58
C TRP A 120 6.31 11.73 3.62
N ASN A 121 7.10 12.47 4.41
CA ASN A 121 7.88 11.93 5.52
C ASN A 121 7.39 12.60 6.82
N ILE A 122 6.66 11.85 7.64
CA ILE A 122 6.04 12.39 8.85
C ILE A 122 7.09 12.86 9.86
N ASP A 123 8.25 12.24 9.95
CA ASP A 123 9.30 12.61 10.90
C ASP A 123 9.87 14.00 10.61
N ARG A 124 9.90 14.41 9.33
CA ARG A 124 10.26 15.79 8.95
C ARG A 124 9.25 16.82 9.44
N LEU A 125 8.07 16.41 9.85
CA LEU A 125 7.10 17.32 10.46
C LEU A 125 7.54 17.73 11.86
N LYS A 126 8.24 16.86 12.60
CA LYS A 126 8.68 17.13 13.97
C LYS A 126 9.51 18.41 14.07
N SER A 127 10.45 18.63 13.14
CA SER A 127 11.25 19.86 13.11
C SER A 127 10.46 21.11 12.70
N ARG A 128 9.31 20.94 12.02
CA ARG A 128 8.47 22.05 11.55
C ARG A 128 7.43 22.51 12.58
N ILE A 129 6.91 21.57 13.38
CA ILE A 129 5.85 21.87 14.35
C ILE A 129 6.32 21.80 15.80
N GLY A 130 7.48 21.21 16.08
CA GLY A 130 7.98 20.99 17.44
C GLY A 130 7.66 19.59 17.97
N SER A 131 8.44 19.15 18.97
CA SER A 131 8.33 17.80 19.53
C SER A 131 6.99 17.53 20.22
N ASN A 132 6.45 18.51 20.95
CA ASN A 132 5.21 18.35 21.70
C ASN A 132 4.00 18.27 20.75
N GLU A 133 3.96 19.16 19.77
CA GLU A 133 3.00 19.20 18.69
C GLU A 133 3.01 17.90 17.87
N PHE A 134 4.20 17.40 17.57
CA PHE A 134 4.37 16.12 16.88
C PHE A 134 3.87 14.94 17.72
N ALA A 135 4.24 14.86 18.99
CA ALA A 135 3.78 13.81 19.89
C ALA A 135 2.25 13.80 20.04
N PHE A 136 1.62 14.99 20.11
CA PHE A 136 0.16 15.12 20.09
C PHE A 136 -0.45 14.58 18.80
N LEU A 137 0.11 14.94 17.63
CA LEU A 137 -0.36 14.44 16.34
C LEU A 137 -0.24 12.91 16.25
N ILE A 138 0.90 12.33 16.66
CA ILE A 138 1.12 10.88 16.66
C ILE A 138 0.08 10.18 17.55
N SER A 139 -0.22 10.77 18.71
CA SER A 139 -1.23 10.25 19.63
C SER A 139 -2.64 10.29 19.03
N LEU A 140 -3.02 11.40 18.39
CA LEU A 140 -4.30 11.49 17.66
C LEU A 140 -4.40 10.43 16.56
N TYR A 141 -3.29 10.21 15.84
CA TYR A 141 -3.24 9.27 14.73
C TYR A 141 -3.42 7.82 15.22
N ALA A 142 -2.71 7.44 16.28
CA ALA A 142 -2.85 6.12 16.92
C ALA A 142 -4.28 5.91 17.48
N MET A 143 -4.85 6.91 18.15
CA MET A 143 -6.23 6.86 18.64
C MET A 143 -7.25 6.75 17.49
N GLY A 144 -7.04 7.51 16.41
CA GLY A 144 -7.89 7.48 15.22
C GLY A 144 -7.88 6.10 14.55
N MET A 145 -6.70 5.49 14.38
CA MET A 145 -6.57 4.13 13.87
C MET A 145 -7.30 3.13 14.76
N ASN A 146 -7.06 3.15 16.07
CA ASN A 146 -7.67 2.20 16.99
C ASN A 146 -9.20 2.35 17.03
N ARG A 147 -9.70 3.58 17.08
CA ARG A 147 -11.14 3.88 17.06
C ARG A 147 -11.81 3.42 15.77
N ALA A 148 -11.14 3.54 14.63
CA ALA A 148 -11.64 3.07 13.34
C ALA A 148 -11.50 1.55 13.15
N GLY A 149 -10.81 0.85 14.06
CA GLY A 149 -10.53 -0.59 13.94
C GLY A 149 -9.51 -0.91 12.83
N LEU A 150 -8.59 0.01 12.55
CA LEU A 150 -7.57 -0.11 11.52
C LEU A 150 -6.23 -0.59 12.05
N TYR A 151 -5.47 -1.22 11.16
CA TYR A 151 -4.15 -1.79 11.42
C TYR A 151 -3.11 -1.08 10.54
N ASN A 152 -1.86 -1.05 10.99
CA ASN A 152 -0.73 -0.63 10.17
C ASN A 152 -0.30 -1.76 9.21
N PHE A 153 0.65 -1.49 8.30
CA PHE A 153 1.14 -2.49 7.33
C PHE A 153 1.81 -3.73 7.95
N LYS A 154 2.18 -3.69 9.24
CA LYS A 154 2.71 -4.85 10.00
C LYS A 154 1.59 -5.68 10.64
N GLY A 155 0.33 -5.34 10.43
CA GLY A 155 -0.79 -6.03 11.07
C GLY A 155 -0.91 -5.75 12.57
N SER A 156 -0.58 -4.54 13.03
CA SER A 156 -0.77 -4.11 14.43
C SER A 156 -1.64 -2.86 14.56
N ARG A 157 -2.29 -2.66 15.72
CA ARG A 157 -3.24 -1.56 15.98
C ARG A 157 -2.59 -0.19 16.32
N GLY A 158 -1.26 -0.10 16.28
CA GLY A 158 -0.51 1.12 16.59
C GLY A 158 -0.07 1.89 15.35
N PHE A 159 0.03 3.20 15.46
CA PHE A 159 0.67 4.02 14.42
C PHE A 159 2.20 3.87 14.47
N LEU A 160 2.85 3.75 13.32
CA LEU A 160 4.30 3.58 13.20
C LEU A 160 4.90 4.76 12.42
N PRO A 161 5.16 5.92 13.07
CA PRO A 161 5.65 7.13 12.40
C PRO A 161 6.96 6.89 11.64
N ASN A 162 7.86 6.11 12.23
CA ASN A 162 9.23 5.90 11.71
C ASN A 162 9.31 4.67 10.78
N SER A 163 8.21 4.25 10.16
CA SER A 163 8.20 3.07 9.29
C SER A 163 8.40 3.43 7.81
N LYS A 164 8.63 2.42 6.97
CA LYS A 164 8.73 2.60 5.52
C LYS A 164 7.41 3.06 4.88
N ASP A 165 6.30 2.92 5.59
CA ASP A 165 4.96 3.24 5.09
C ASP A 165 4.03 3.67 6.25
N PRO A 166 4.30 4.87 6.82
CA PRO A 166 3.63 5.30 8.04
C PRO A 166 2.13 5.54 7.80
N TYR A 167 1.76 6.03 6.62
CA TYR A 167 0.39 6.43 6.31
C TYR A 167 -0.51 5.27 5.83
N HIS A 168 0.05 4.08 5.65
CA HIS A 168 -0.71 2.89 5.29
C HIS A 168 -1.58 2.42 6.45
N VAL A 169 -2.87 2.30 6.16
CA VAL A 169 -3.86 1.70 7.06
C VAL A 169 -4.62 0.60 6.33
N GLU A 170 -4.90 -0.48 7.05
CA GLU A 170 -5.57 -1.66 6.50
C GLU A 170 -6.62 -2.24 7.44
N LEU A 171 -7.56 -2.99 6.85
CA LEU A 171 -8.47 -3.84 7.60
C LEU A 171 -7.68 -4.97 8.30
N PRO A 172 -8.19 -5.50 9.44
CA PRO A 172 -7.69 -6.77 9.96
C PRO A 172 -7.81 -7.87 8.90
N GLN A 173 -6.86 -8.82 8.90
CA GLN A 173 -6.85 -9.95 7.96
C GLN A 173 -6.91 -9.54 6.48
N SER A 174 -6.31 -8.40 6.14
CA SER A 174 -6.32 -7.82 4.79
C SER A 174 -5.35 -8.48 3.80
N ARG A 175 -4.48 -9.38 4.28
CA ARG A 175 -3.50 -10.10 3.47
C ARG A 175 -4.14 -11.35 2.86
N MET A 176 -3.66 -11.71 1.68
CA MET A 176 -4.06 -12.95 1.01
C MET A 176 -3.35 -14.15 1.64
N GLU A 177 -3.95 -15.31 1.51
CA GLU A 177 -3.30 -16.59 1.81
C GLU A 177 -2.02 -16.76 0.98
N LYS A 178 -1.02 -17.47 1.52
CA LYS A 178 0.30 -17.58 0.86
C LYS A 178 0.25 -18.21 -0.54
N ALA A 179 -0.75 -19.07 -0.78
CA ALA A 179 -0.96 -19.76 -2.05
C ALA A 179 -1.95 -19.03 -2.99
N ASP A 180 -2.37 -17.81 -2.65
CA ASP A 180 -3.34 -17.07 -3.46
C ASP A 180 -2.84 -16.86 -4.91
N PRO A 181 -3.65 -17.18 -5.94
CA PRO A 181 -3.26 -17.02 -7.33
C PRO A 181 -2.80 -15.61 -7.70
N GLN A 182 -3.30 -14.56 -7.03
CA GLN A 182 -2.87 -13.19 -7.30
C GLN A 182 -1.41 -12.95 -6.88
N ILE A 183 -0.93 -13.59 -5.81
CA ILE A 183 0.49 -13.51 -5.40
C ILE A 183 1.35 -14.13 -6.50
N THR A 184 0.97 -15.32 -6.98
CA THR A 184 1.69 -16.02 -8.05
C THR A 184 1.69 -15.21 -9.34
N ARG A 185 0.57 -14.59 -9.72
CA ARG A 185 0.50 -13.68 -10.88
C ARG A 185 1.43 -12.47 -10.73
N CYS A 186 1.51 -11.89 -9.54
CA CYS A 186 2.43 -10.78 -9.26
C CYS A 186 3.90 -11.23 -9.37
N PHE A 187 4.24 -12.42 -8.87
CA PHE A 187 5.58 -13.00 -9.04
C PHE A 187 5.93 -13.23 -10.51
N ALA A 188 5.01 -13.83 -11.27
CA ALA A 188 5.20 -14.09 -12.69
C ALA A 188 5.40 -12.79 -13.49
N GLU A 189 4.58 -11.76 -13.24
CA GLU A 189 4.71 -10.48 -13.94
C GLU A 189 6.02 -9.76 -13.57
N TYR A 190 6.42 -9.77 -12.29
CA TYR A 190 7.72 -9.21 -11.89
C TYR A 190 8.89 -9.96 -12.57
N ALA A 191 8.83 -11.28 -12.63
CA ALA A 191 9.85 -12.10 -13.27
C ALA A 191 9.91 -11.81 -14.78
N ARG A 192 8.76 -11.71 -15.46
CA ARG A 192 8.65 -11.31 -16.87
C ARG A 192 9.29 -9.93 -17.11
N LEU A 193 8.90 -8.93 -16.33
CA LEU A 193 9.42 -7.56 -16.43
C LEU A 193 10.95 -7.50 -16.26
N THR A 194 11.51 -8.25 -15.32
CA THR A 194 12.95 -8.14 -14.99
C THR A 194 13.84 -9.09 -15.78
N ARG A 195 13.36 -10.27 -16.19
CA ARG A 195 14.17 -11.27 -16.91
C ARG A 195 13.99 -11.25 -18.41
N ILE A 196 12.83 -10.82 -18.89
CA ILE A 196 12.49 -10.81 -20.31
C ILE A 196 12.52 -9.38 -20.83
N ASP A 197 11.86 -8.44 -20.16
CA ASP A 197 11.78 -7.04 -20.62
C ASP A 197 12.98 -6.17 -20.19
N GLY A 198 13.94 -6.74 -19.45
CA GLY A 198 15.14 -6.04 -19.02
C GLY A 198 14.92 -4.90 -18.02
N LYS A 199 13.80 -4.88 -17.29
CA LYS A 199 13.56 -3.89 -16.23
C LYS A 199 14.47 -4.12 -15.02
N THR A 200 14.75 -3.03 -14.29
CA THR A 200 15.57 -3.04 -13.08
C THR A 200 15.04 -4.01 -12.03
N ARG A 201 15.95 -4.74 -11.39
CA ARG A 201 15.64 -5.67 -10.30
C ARG A 201 15.53 -4.94 -8.97
N ASN A 202 14.55 -5.34 -8.17
CA ASN A 202 14.41 -4.91 -6.79
C ASN A 202 15.03 -5.95 -5.84
N THR A 203 16.30 -5.75 -5.49
CA THR A 203 17.08 -6.69 -4.66
C THR A 203 16.45 -6.97 -3.31
N GLU A 204 15.78 -6.00 -2.70
CA GLU A 204 15.08 -6.18 -1.42
C GLU A 204 13.88 -7.12 -1.56
N PHE A 205 13.10 -6.97 -2.63
CA PHE A 205 12.01 -7.89 -2.94
C PHE A 205 12.53 -9.30 -3.25
N GLU A 206 13.64 -9.39 -4.00
CA GLU A 206 14.22 -10.67 -4.39
C GLU A 206 14.81 -11.46 -3.21
N LYS A 207 15.00 -10.84 -2.04
CA LYS A 207 15.39 -11.55 -0.80
C LYS A 207 14.26 -12.39 -0.19
N ILE A 208 13.01 -12.16 -0.58
CA ILE A 208 11.84 -12.86 -0.01
C ILE A 208 11.89 -14.34 -0.38
N ARG A 209 11.90 -15.22 0.63
CA ARG A 209 12.03 -16.68 0.46
C ARG A 209 11.05 -17.27 -0.56
N ALA A 210 9.78 -16.86 -0.51
CA ALA A 210 8.76 -17.36 -1.44
C ALA A 210 9.08 -16.98 -2.90
N PHE A 211 9.49 -15.72 -3.13
CA PHE A 211 9.89 -15.27 -4.45
C PHE A 211 11.19 -15.94 -4.92
N ARG A 212 12.18 -16.11 -4.03
CA ARG A 212 13.43 -16.83 -4.34
C ARG A 212 13.18 -18.24 -4.86
N LYS A 213 12.25 -18.97 -4.26
CA LYS A 213 11.85 -20.29 -4.76
C LYS A 213 11.22 -20.18 -6.15
N PHE A 214 10.26 -19.27 -6.31
CA PHE A 214 9.56 -19.07 -7.58
C PHE A 214 10.51 -18.70 -8.73
N ILE A 215 11.45 -17.77 -8.51
CA ILE A 215 12.30 -17.24 -9.58
C ILE A 215 13.30 -18.27 -10.09
N VAL A 216 13.79 -19.18 -9.23
CA VAL A 216 14.65 -20.30 -9.65
C VAL A 216 13.90 -21.22 -10.61
N ASP A 217 12.68 -21.61 -10.26
CA ASP A 217 11.84 -22.47 -11.10
C ASP A 217 11.48 -21.79 -12.44
N PHE A 218 11.25 -20.47 -12.41
CA PHE A 218 10.95 -19.67 -13.59
C PHE A 218 12.16 -19.54 -14.53
N GLU A 219 13.34 -19.25 -13.99
CA GLU A 219 14.58 -19.13 -14.76
C GLU A 219 15.01 -20.48 -15.37
N ALA A 220 14.82 -21.60 -14.66
CA ALA A 220 15.06 -22.94 -15.20
C ALA A 220 14.17 -23.20 -16.43
N ARG A 221 12.87 -22.87 -16.34
CA ARG A 221 11.93 -23.00 -17.48
C ARG A 221 12.27 -22.07 -18.63
N LEU A 222 12.75 -20.86 -18.36
CA LEU A 222 13.20 -19.94 -19.41
C LEU A 222 14.37 -20.53 -20.20
N LYS A 223 15.36 -21.12 -19.52
CA LYS A 223 16.52 -21.74 -20.18
C LYS A 223 16.13 -22.90 -21.08
N THR A 224 15.16 -23.72 -20.67
CA THR A 224 14.67 -24.83 -21.50
C THR A 224 13.74 -24.39 -22.65
N SER A 225 13.22 -23.17 -22.59
CA SER A 225 12.24 -22.64 -23.57
C SER A 225 12.85 -21.71 -24.61
N MET A 226 14.11 -21.31 -24.45
CA MET A 226 14.83 -20.48 -25.41
C MET A 226 15.78 -21.38 -26.21
N PRO A 227 15.53 -21.59 -27.52
CA PRO A 227 16.43 -22.31 -28.41
C PRO A 227 17.75 -21.55 -28.61
#